data_AF-A0ABD6C1M0-F1
#
_entry.id   AF-A0ABD6C1M0-F1
#
_cell.length_a   1.000
_cell.length_b   1.000
_cell.length_c   1.000
_cell.angle_alpha   90.00
_cell.angle_beta   90.00
_cell.angle_gamma   90.00
#
_symmetry.space_group_name_H-M   'P 1'
#
loop_
_entity.id
_entity.type
_entity.pdbx_description
1 polymer ?
#
loop_
_entity_poly.entity_id
_entity_poly.type
_entity_poly.pdbx_seq_one_letter_code
_entity_poly.pdbx_strand_id
1 'polypeptide(L)'
;MGVIEDVYEDLDTDVEFEEFEAAVEDKVEQMGGLADDETAAMLIAHELRDEEADTIADIEPGMNDVKFLGKVTSIGEIRTFDRDDEDAEEGRVCNVDVADASGSVRVALWDDMAAAAEEELEVGQVLRVMGRPKEGYSGLEVSADKVEPDEDAEVDVQVLDTYRVEDLSLGASDVDLVGRVLDTDSVRTFDRDDGSEGRVANLTVGDETGRVRITLWDDKADLTDEFTAGETVEIGDGYVRERDGDLELHVGDRGTVERVDEDIEYVPETTDIADVEIGQTVDIGGGIIETDPKRTFDRDDGSEGQVRNVRIKDETGEIRVALWGDKADRDIELADRVVFTDVEIQDGWQDDLEASANWRSTVAVLDGKAGSAGDGTEPGSSGGDGRSPDGNETGLDAFGDASDEGDTDSVADSGTDTDTAADAVAANGGAAAATAERTDGDEIEFTGTVVQTGDPVVLDDGQQTKRIETDASLRLGEEITVRGAERDGTIQAEDVF
;
A
#
# COMPACT_ATOMS: atom_id res chain seq x y z
N MET A 1 -41.31 -42.36 -12.53
CA MET A 1 -39.92 -42.07 -12.24
C MET A 1 -39.12 -43.34 -12.32
N GLY A 2 -37.91 -43.24 -12.86
CA GLY A 2 -36.87 -44.23 -12.59
C GLY A 2 -36.34 -44.04 -11.17
N VAL A 3 -35.79 -45.08 -10.55
CA VAL A 3 -35.27 -45.01 -9.16
C VAL A 3 -34.15 -43.97 -8.98
N ILE A 4 -33.40 -43.67 -10.04
CA ILE A 4 -32.36 -42.62 -10.07
C ILE A 4 -32.99 -41.22 -10.03
N GLU A 5 -34.10 -41.02 -10.76
CA GLU A 5 -34.85 -39.75 -10.83
C GLU A 5 -35.49 -39.43 -9.48
N ASP A 6 -36.03 -40.44 -8.79
CA ASP A 6 -36.60 -40.28 -7.44
C ASP A 6 -35.53 -39.83 -6.42
N VAL A 7 -34.30 -40.38 -6.49
CA VAL A 7 -33.18 -39.98 -5.61
C VAL A 7 -32.66 -38.58 -5.94
N TYR A 8 -32.63 -38.21 -7.22
CA TYR A 8 -32.21 -36.88 -7.66
C TYR A 8 -33.23 -35.79 -7.29
N GLU A 9 -34.54 -36.06 -7.38
CA GLU A 9 -35.56 -35.09 -6.94
C GLU A 9 -35.51 -34.80 -5.43
N ASP A 10 -34.96 -35.74 -4.63
CA ASP A 10 -34.72 -35.58 -3.18
C ASP A 10 -33.33 -34.98 -2.87
N LEU A 11 -32.53 -34.64 -3.88
CA LEU A 11 -31.19 -34.07 -3.76
C LEU A 11 -31.23 -32.55 -4.03
N ASP A 12 -30.73 -31.75 -3.09
CA ASP A 12 -30.51 -30.31 -3.30
C ASP A 12 -29.08 -30.17 -3.86
N THR A 13 -28.94 -30.17 -5.20
CA THR A 13 -27.64 -30.10 -5.90
C THR A 13 -27.74 -29.20 -7.13
N ASP A 14 -26.64 -28.52 -7.45
CA ASP A 14 -26.50 -27.73 -8.69
C ASP A 14 -26.05 -28.58 -9.90
N VAL A 15 -25.81 -29.88 -9.71
CA VAL A 15 -25.44 -30.81 -10.80
C VAL A 15 -26.66 -31.15 -11.66
N GLU A 16 -26.55 -31.02 -12.98
CA GLU A 16 -27.62 -31.36 -13.91
C GLU A 16 -27.92 -32.88 -13.89
N PHE A 17 -29.21 -33.26 -14.05
CA PHE A 17 -29.65 -34.65 -13.95
C PHE A 17 -28.90 -35.62 -14.88
N GLU A 18 -28.53 -35.18 -16.10
CA GLU A 18 -27.78 -36.02 -17.04
C GLU A 18 -26.38 -36.36 -16.53
N GLU A 19 -25.75 -35.47 -15.76
CA GLU A 19 -24.43 -35.68 -15.18
C GLU A 19 -24.51 -36.59 -13.94
N PHE A 20 -25.54 -36.41 -13.12
CA PHE A 20 -25.87 -37.31 -12.02
C PHE A 20 -26.13 -38.74 -12.51
N GLU A 21 -26.95 -38.93 -13.53
CA GLU A 21 -27.28 -40.25 -14.10
C GLU A 21 -26.03 -40.94 -14.64
N ALA A 22 -25.15 -40.22 -15.35
CA ALA A 22 -23.89 -40.75 -15.85
C ALA A 22 -22.93 -41.19 -14.73
N ALA A 23 -22.83 -40.40 -13.65
CA ALA A 23 -22.02 -40.75 -12.48
C ALA A 23 -22.54 -42.01 -11.77
N VAL A 24 -23.85 -42.18 -11.69
CA VAL A 24 -24.48 -43.39 -11.14
C VAL A 24 -24.16 -44.62 -11.99
N GLU A 25 -24.28 -44.53 -13.32
CA GLU A 25 -23.95 -45.64 -14.23
C GLU A 25 -22.48 -46.07 -14.13
N ASP A 26 -21.55 -45.11 -14.06
CA ASP A 26 -20.11 -45.42 -13.89
C ASP A 26 -19.83 -46.11 -12.54
N LYS A 27 -20.50 -45.66 -11.47
CA LYS A 27 -20.38 -46.27 -10.14
C LYS A 27 -20.90 -47.72 -10.12
N VAL A 28 -22.01 -48.00 -10.82
CA VAL A 28 -22.54 -49.38 -10.98
C VAL A 28 -21.52 -50.26 -11.71
N GLU A 29 -20.88 -49.73 -12.76
CA GLU A 29 -19.85 -50.46 -13.51
C GLU A 29 -18.60 -50.73 -12.66
N GLN A 30 -18.12 -49.74 -11.89
CA GLN A 30 -16.99 -49.88 -10.97
C GLN A 30 -17.24 -50.95 -9.90
N MET A 31 -18.47 -51.04 -9.39
CA MET A 31 -18.84 -52.07 -8.42
C MET A 31 -19.06 -53.44 -9.06
N GLY A 32 -18.88 -53.58 -10.38
CA GLY A 32 -18.95 -54.86 -11.09
C GLY A 32 -20.32 -55.53 -10.98
N GLY A 33 -21.39 -54.74 -10.86
CA GLY A 33 -22.77 -55.22 -10.68
C GLY A 33 -23.08 -55.79 -9.29
N LEU A 34 -22.30 -55.44 -8.27
CA LEU A 34 -22.59 -55.77 -6.86
C LEU A 34 -23.61 -54.83 -6.22
N ALA A 35 -23.74 -53.61 -6.74
CA ALA A 35 -24.74 -52.63 -6.33
C ALA A 35 -25.79 -52.46 -7.44
N ASP A 36 -27.04 -52.24 -7.02
CA ASP A 36 -28.14 -51.82 -7.89
C ASP A 36 -28.14 -50.30 -8.08
N ASP A 37 -28.79 -49.83 -9.15
CA ASP A 37 -28.85 -48.42 -9.55
C ASP A 37 -29.33 -47.51 -8.41
N GLU A 38 -30.22 -48.01 -7.54
CA GLU A 38 -30.71 -47.29 -6.35
C GLU A 38 -29.59 -47.10 -5.30
N THR A 39 -28.79 -48.13 -5.03
CA THR A 39 -27.65 -48.04 -4.09
C THR A 39 -26.53 -47.17 -4.66
N ALA A 40 -26.26 -47.26 -5.96
CA ALA A 40 -25.29 -46.40 -6.62
C ALA A 40 -25.74 -44.94 -6.65
N ALA A 41 -27.02 -44.68 -6.92
CA ALA A 41 -27.63 -43.35 -6.82
C ALA A 41 -27.57 -42.79 -5.40
N MET A 42 -27.86 -43.58 -4.36
CA MET A 42 -27.71 -43.13 -2.97
C MET A 42 -26.25 -42.83 -2.60
N LEU A 43 -25.28 -43.55 -3.15
CA LEU A 43 -23.86 -43.30 -2.91
C LEU A 43 -23.39 -42.02 -3.59
N ILE A 44 -23.73 -41.82 -4.87
CA ILE A 44 -23.42 -40.58 -5.59
C ILE A 44 -24.17 -39.40 -4.97
N ALA A 45 -25.43 -39.56 -4.56
CA ALA A 45 -26.17 -38.53 -3.86
C ALA A 45 -25.56 -38.19 -2.49
N HIS A 46 -24.94 -39.16 -1.79
CA HIS A 46 -24.21 -38.87 -0.57
C HIS A 46 -22.89 -38.14 -0.85
N GLU A 47 -22.18 -38.55 -1.91
CA GLU A 47 -20.93 -37.94 -2.38
C GLU A 47 -21.15 -36.50 -2.88
N LEU A 48 -22.28 -36.22 -3.54
CA LEU A 48 -22.67 -34.87 -3.98
C LEU A 48 -23.30 -34.01 -2.89
N ARG A 49 -23.79 -34.61 -1.79
CA ARG A 49 -24.21 -33.87 -0.59
C ARG A 49 -23.03 -33.44 0.27
N ASP A 50 -21.93 -34.17 0.18
CA ASP A 50 -20.64 -33.76 0.73
C ASP A 50 -19.99 -32.83 -0.30
N GLU A 51 -20.29 -31.54 -0.24
CA GLU A 51 -19.54 -30.53 -1.01
C GLU A 51 -18.10 -30.52 -0.48
N GLU A 52 -17.22 -31.28 -1.11
CA GLU A 52 -15.79 -31.28 -0.79
C GLU A 52 -15.19 -29.97 -1.31
N ALA A 53 -14.80 -29.08 -0.40
CA ALA A 53 -13.95 -27.96 -0.75
C ALA A 53 -12.55 -28.52 -1.05
N ASP A 54 -12.09 -28.37 -2.30
CA ASP A 54 -10.77 -28.85 -2.73
C ASP A 54 -9.63 -28.14 -1.98
N THR A 55 -9.83 -26.86 -1.65
CA THR A 55 -8.89 -26.03 -0.89
C THR A 55 -9.62 -25.17 0.15
N ILE A 56 -8.89 -24.66 1.13
CA ILE A 56 -9.46 -23.77 2.16
C ILE A 56 -10.06 -22.49 1.54
N ALA A 57 -9.46 -21.96 0.48
CA ALA A 57 -9.95 -20.75 -0.20
C ALA A 57 -11.31 -20.94 -0.87
N ASP A 58 -11.68 -22.17 -1.22
CA ASP A 58 -12.96 -22.49 -1.88
C ASP A 58 -14.13 -22.61 -0.88
N ILE A 59 -13.86 -22.55 0.42
CA ILE A 59 -14.89 -22.69 1.45
C ILE A 59 -15.74 -21.42 1.51
N GLU A 60 -17.05 -21.55 1.32
CA GLU A 60 -18.00 -20.44 1.43
C GLU A 60 -19.05 -20.65 2.54
N PRO A 61 -19.54 -19.58 3.18
CA PRO A 61 -20.62 -19.70 4.16
C PRO A 61 -21.89 -20.27 3.52
N GLY A 62 -22.52 -21.24 4.19
CA GLY A 62 -23.79 -21.82 3.74
C GLY A 62 -23.67 -23.11 2.93
N MET A 63 -22.44 -23.52 2.55
CA MET A 63 -22.15 -24.90 2.18
C MET A 63 -22.59 -25.86 3.30
N ASN A 64 -22.91 -27.11 2.95
CA ASN A 64 -23.36 -28.10 3.92
C ASN A 64 -22.23 -28.52 4.88
N ASP A 65 -21.63 -29.68 4.66
CA ASP A 65 -20.48 -30.17 5.41
C ASP A 65 -19.28 -30.17 4.47
N VAL A 66 -18.23 -29.41 4.82
CA VAL A 66 -16.96 -29.41 4.06
C VAL A 66 -15.95 -30.31 4.75
N LYS A 67 -15.06 -30.90 3.94
CA LYS A 67 -13.93 -31.71 4.39
C LYS A 67 -12.66 -31.16 3.76
N PHE A 68 -11.67 -30.82 4.58
CA PHE A 68 -10.41 -30.28 4.09
C PHE A 68 -9.24 -30.67 5.00
N LEU A 69 -8.03 -30.48 4.48
CA LEU A 69 -6.77 -30.63 5.22
C LEU A 69 -6.19 -29.25 5.49
N GLY A 70 -5.70 -29.03 6.71
CA GLY A 70 -5.01 -27.80 7.07
C GLY A 70 -3.96 -28.04 8.13
N LYS A 71 -2.84 -27.31 8.05
CA LYS A 71 -1.83 -27.26 9.11
C LYS A 71 -2.29 -26.27 10.17
N VAL A 72 -2.22 -26.66 11.44
CA VAL A 72 -2.47 -25.79 12.58
C VAL A 72 -1.43 -24.68 12.60
N THR A 73 -1.86 -23.44 12.44
CA THR A 73 -1.01 -22.25 12.57
C THR A 73 -1.13 -21.67 13.98
N SER A 74 -2.30 -21.78 14.61
CA SER A 74 -2.52 -21.31 15.98
C SER A 74 -3.66 -22.00 16.71
N ILE A 75 -3.58 -22.00 18.03
CA ILE A 75 -4.55 -22.58 18.95
C ILE A 75 -4.96 -21.50 19.95
N GLY A 76 -6.22 -21.10 19.92
CA GLY A 76 -6.79 -20.13 20.84
C GLY A 76 -7.15 -20.73 22.21
N GLU A 77 -7.27 -19.85 23.21
CA GLU A 77 -7.68 -20.24 24.56
C GLU A 77 -9.11 -20.81 24.61
N ILE A 78 -9.34 -21.79 25.49
CA ILE A 78 -10.69 -22.31 25.75
C ILE A 78 -11.53 -21.22 26.43
N ARG A 79 -12.64 -20.86 25.79
CA ARG A 79 -13.66 -19.96 26.35
C ARG A 79 -14.85 -20.77 26.84
N THR A 80 -15.42 -20.37 27.97
CA THR A 80 -16.60 -21.00 28.57
C THR A 80 -17.81 -20.07 28.51
N PHE A 81 -19.00 -20.62 28.33
CA PHE A 81 -20.25 -19.85 28.28
C PHE A 81 -21.43 -20.62 28.88
N ASP A 82 -22.38 -19.89 29.45
CA ASP A 82 -23.63 -20.44 29.96
C ASP A 82 -24.57 -20.80 28.80
N ARG A 83 -25.21 -21.97 28.88
CA ARG A 83 -26.24 -22.38 27.93
C ARG A 83 -27.61 -21.88 28.39
N ASP A 84 -28.53 -21.71 27.44
CA ASP A 84 -29.89 -21.26 27.71
C ASP A 84 -30.69 -22.22 28.63
N ASP A 85 -30.23 -23.45 28.79
CA ASP A 85 -30.83 -24.45 29.67
C ASP A 85 -30.18 -24.38 31.07
N GLU A 86 -30.97 -24.04 32.09
CA GLU A 86 -30.50 -23.82 33.47
C GLU A 86 -29.84 -25.07 34.11
N ASP A 87 -30.05 -26.25 33.55
CA ASP A 87 -29.47 -27.53 34.00
C ASP A 87 -28.35 -28.06 33.08
N ALA A 88 -27.97 -27.34 32.02
CA ALA A 88 -26.89 -27.77 31.13
C ALA A 88 -25.51 -27.41 31.69
N GLU A 89 -24.52 -28.27 31.40
CA GLU A 89 -23.12 -27.99 31.71
C GLU A 89 -22.65 -26.76 30.92
N GLU A 90 -21.71 -26.00 31.48
CA GLU A 90 -21.10 -24.84 30.83
C GLU A 90 -20.51 -25.27 29.48
N GLY A 91 -20.95 -24.60 28.41
CA GLY A 91 -20.43 -24.84 27.05
C GLY A 91 -18.99 -24.36 26.94
N ARG A 92 -18.21 -25.02 26.08
CA ARG A 92 -16.82 -24.66 25.81
C ARG A 92 -16.58 -24.48 24.32
N VAL A 93 -15.75 -23.51 23.97
CA VAL A 93 -15.30 -23.32 22.59
C VAL A 93 -13.80 -23.03 22.57
N CYS A 94 -13.09 -23.69 21.66
CA CYS A 94 -11.69 -23.41 21.34
C CYS A 94 -11.61 -23.13 19.85
N ASN A 95 -11.02 -22.01 19.48
CA ASN A 95 -10.81 -21.64 18.08
C ASN A 95 -9.39 -22.04 17.68
N VAL A 96 -9.26 -22.81 16.60
CA VAL A 96 -7.97 -23.22 16.03
C VAL A 96 -7.88 -22.63 14.63
N ASP A 97 -6.80 -21.92 14.33
CA ASP A 97 -6.55 -21.39 13.00
C ASP A 97 -5.74 -22.45 12.22
N VAL A 98 -6.25 -22.82 11.04
CA VAL A 98 -5.62 -23.81 10.16
C VAL A 98 -5.46 -23.23 8.77
N ALA A 99 -4.38 -23.61 8.09
CA ALA A 99 -4.04 -23.10 6.77
C ALA A 99 -3.52 -24.18 5.82
N ASP A 100 -3.69 -23.93 4.54
CA ASP A 100 -3.11 -24.66 3.43
C ASP A 100 -2.44 -23.67 2.46
N ALA A 101 -2.00 -24.16 1.29
CA ALA A 101 -1.36 -23.30 0.29
C ALA A 101 -2.31 -22.29 -0.36
N SER A 102 -3.62 -22.47 -0.23
CA SER A 102 -4.66 -21.60 -0.80
C SER A 102 -5.10 -20.50 0.16
N GLY A 103 -5.08 -20.75 1.47
CA GLY A 103 -5.54 -19.79 2.46
C GLY A 103 -5.62 -20.36 3.87
N SER A 104 -6.29 -19.61 4.75
CA SER A 104 -6.50 -19.97 6.14
C SER A 104 -7.96 -19.84 6.53
N VAL A 105 -8.42 -20.72 7.41
CA VAL A 105 -9.76 -20.67 7.98
C VAL A 105 -9.72 -20.96 9.48
N ARG A 106 -10.63 -20.30 10.20
CA ARG A 106 -10.85 -20.58 11.61
C ARG A 106 -11.72 -21.81 11.78
N VAL A 107 -11.29 -22.72 12.63
CA VAL A 107 -12.05 -23.92 13.01
C VAL A 107 -12.50 -23.79 14.46
N ALA A 108 -13.81 -23.77 14.68
CA ALA A 108 -14.40 -23.75 16.02
C ALA A 108 -14.64 -25.18 16.53
N LEU A 109 -13.94 -25.52 17.60
CA LEU A 109 -14.06 -26.78 18.32
C LEU A 109 -14.98 -26.57 19.51
N TRP A 110 -16.02 -27.39 19.64
CA TRP A 110 -17.03 -27.26 20.68
C TRP A 110 -16.90 -28.36 21.74
N ASP A 111 -17.19 -28.02 22.99
CA ASP A 111 -17.31 -28.92 24.14
C ASP A 111 -16.14 -29.88 24.31
N ASP A 112 -16.36 -31.18 24.10
CA ASP A 112 -15.36 -32.24 24.26
C ASP A 112 -14.18 -32.03 23.28
N MET A 113 -14.45 -31.54 22.06
CA MET A 113 -13.38 -31.22 21.10
C MET A 113 -12.55 -30.03 21.56
N ALA A 114 -13.19 -29.03 22.19
CA ALA A 114 -12.46 -27.90 22.77
C ALA A 114 -11.53 -28.34 23.90
N ALA A 115 -11.99 -29.26 24.75
CA ALA A 115 -11.18 -29.82 25.83
C ALA A 115 -10.05 -30.71 25.31
N ALA A 116 -10.30 -31.50 24.26
CA ALA A 116 -9.27 -32.33 23.63
C ALA A 116 -8.21 -31.47 22.92
N ALA A 117 -8.60 -30.35 22.33
CA ALA A 117 -7.68 -29.46 21.61
C ALA A 117 -6.48 -28.99 22.45
N GLU A 118 -6.72 -28.63 23.71
CA GLU A 118 -5.66 -28.15 24.62
C GLU A 118 -4.64 -29.24 24.97
N GLU A 119 -5.04 -30.52 24.95
CA GLU A 119 -4.17 -31.64 25.31
C GLU A 119 -3.60 -32.40 24.11
N GLU A 120 -4.29 -32.37 22.96
CA GLU A 120 -4.02 -33.25 21.81
C GLU A 120 -3.57 -32.52 20.54
N LEU A 121 -3.73 -31.18 20.45
CA LEU A 121 -3.32 -30.41 19.27
C LEU A 121 -2.06 -29.60 19.56
N GLU A 122 -1.15 -29.60 18.58
CA GLU A 122 0.06 -28.79 18.59
C GLU A 122 0.16 -27.96 17.31
N VAL A 123 0.74 -26.77 17.41
CA VAL A 123 1.03 -25.91 16.27
C VAL A 123 1.98 -26.63 15.30
N GLY A 124 1.68 -26.58 14.01
CA GLY A 124 2.40 -27.28 12.94
C GLY A 124 1.83 -28.66 12.57
N GLN A 125 0.87 -29.20 13.32
CA GLN A 125 0.21 -30.47 13.03
C GLN A 125 -0.75 -30.34 11.85
N VAL A 126 -0.84 -31.36 10.98
CA VAL A 126 -1.85 -31.40 9.90
C VAL A 126 -3.10 -32.10 10.40
N LEU A 127 -4.25 -31.46 10.19
CA LEU A 127 -5.56 -31.94 10.60
C LEU A 127 -6.45 -32.18 9.39
N ARG A 128 -7.21 -33.27 9.43
CA ARG A 128 -8.40 -33.47 8.61
C ARG A 128 -9.60 -32.94 9.38
N VAL A 129 -10.19 -31.87 8.87
CA VAL A 129 -11.34 -31.20 9.48
C VAL A 129 -12.58 -31.50 8.64
N MET A 130 -13.66 -31.88 9.33
CA MET A 130 -15.00 -31.96 8.78
C MET A 130 -15.89 -31.06 9.61
N GLY A 131 -16.64 -30.18 8.95
CA GLY A 131 -17.56 -29.30 9.66
C GLY A 131 -18.32 -28.38 8.74
N ARG A 132 -19.10 -27.51 9.36
CA ARG A 132 -20.05 -26.64 8.64
C ARG A 132 -19.51 -25.22 8.55
N PRO A 133 -19.27 -24.70 7.33
CA PRO A 133 -18.90 -23.32 7.12
C PRO A 133 -20.02 -22.37 7.55
N LYS A 134 -19.64 -21.33 8.27
CA LYS A 134 -20.54 -20.29 8.78
C LYS A 134 -19.85 -18.95 8.67
N GLU A 135 -20.67 -17.91 8.63
CA GLU A 135 -20.18 -16.56 8.79
C GLU A 135 -20.05 -16.27 10.29
N GLY A 136 -18.80 -16.24 10.75
CA GLY A 136 -18.42 -15.92 12.11
C GLY A 136 -18.23 -14.41 12.31
N TYR A 137 -17.91 -14.03 13.55
CA TYR A 137 -17.72 -12.62 13.92
C TYR A 137 -16.55 -11.96 13.16
N SER A 138 -15.50 -12.73 12.87
CA SER A 138 -14.30 -12.27 12.16
C SER A 138 -14.25 -12.72 10.69
N GLY A 139 -15.39 -13.11 10.11
CA GLY A 139 -15.48 -13.69 8.76
C GLY A 139 -15.72 -15.20 8.77
N LEU A 140 -15.32 -15.87 7.70
CA LEU A 140 -15.53 -17.31 7.49
C LEU A 140 -14.96 -18.16 8.65
N GLU A 141 -15.80 -19.02 9.21
CA GLU A 141 -15.44 -19.98 10.25
C GLU A 141 -16.07 -21.34 9.95
N VAL A 142 -15.34 -22.43 10.19
CA VAL A 142 -15.86 -23.79 10.12
C VAL A 142 -16.14 -24.30 11.52
N SER A 143 -17.42 -24.54 11.81
CA SER A 143 -17.84 -25.23 13.03
C SER A 143 -17.53 -26.71 12.87
N ALA A 144 -16.49 -27.21 13.54
CA ALA A 144 -16.08 -28.59 13.37
C ALA A 144 -17.14 -29.57 13.92
N ASP A 145 -17.47 -30.58 13.13
CA ASP A 145 -18.19 -31.77 13.55
C ASP A 145 -17.21 -32.91 13.86
N LYS A 146 -16.04 -32.93 13.19
CA LYS A 146 -14.96 -33.89 13.43
C LYS A 146 -13.59 -33.30 13.09
N VAL A 147 -12.60 -33.54 13.95
CA VAL A 147 -11.18 -33.21 13.72
C VAL A 147 -10.32 -34.41 14.01
N GLU A 148 -9.44 -34.78 13.08
CA GLU A 148 -8.51 -35.89 13.24
C GLU A 148 -7.09 -35.48 12.79
N PRO A 149 -6.04 -35.80 13.57
CA PRO A 149 -4.66 -35.68 13.12
C PRO A 149 -4.41 -36.54 11.88
N ASP A 150 -3.68 -36.01 10.91
CA ASP A 150 -3.16 -36.78 9.78
C ASP A 150 -1.63 -36.63 9.71
N GLU A 151 -0.91 -37.56 10.35
CA GLU A 151 0.56 -37.54 10.40
C GLU A 151 1.21 -37.91 9.06
N ASP A 152 0.46 -38.47 8.11
CA ASP A 152 0.95 -38.89 6.80
C ASP A 152 0.75 -37.80 5.73
N ALA A 153 -0.05 -36.77 6.00
CA ALA A 153 -0.33 -35.65 5.10
C ALA A 153 0.68 -34.50 5.29
N GLU A 154 1.17 -33.95 4.19
CA GLU A 154 2.08 -32.79 4.18
C GLU A 154 1.37 -31.57 3.59
N VAL A 155 1.29 -30.49 4.36
CA VAL A 155 0.75 -29.19 3.94
C VAL A 155 1.87 -28.15 4.02
N ASP A 156 2.10 -27.40 2.94
CA ASP A 156 3.22 -26.48 2.81
C ASP A 156 2.91 -25.09 3.39
N VAL A 157 2.76 -25.04 4.71
CA VAL A 157 2.62 -23.80 5.49
C VAL A 157 3.72 -23.75 6.54
N GLN A 158 4.45 -22.64 6.61
CA GLN A 158 5.51 -22.44 7.59
C GLN A 158 4.93 -21.85 8.88
N VAL A 159 5.38 -22.36 10.03
CA VAL A 159 5.07 -21.77 11.34
C VAL A 159 6.37 -21.45 12.06
N LEU A 160 6.60 -20.18 12.32
CA LEU A 160 7.84 -19.63 12.91
C LEU A 160 7.51 -18.82 14.17
N ASP A 161 8.45 -18.75 15.11
CA ASP A 161 8.34 -17.87 16.29
C ASP A 161 8.50 -16.39 15.93
N THR A 162 9.14 -16.08 14.80
CA THR A 162 9.30 -14.72 14.26
C THR A 162 9.50 -14.83 12.76
N TYR A 163 8.81 -14.00 12.00
CA TYR A 163 8.82 -13.97 10.54
C TYR A 163 9.62 -12.79 10.03
N ARG A 164 10.38 -13.01 8.96
CA ARG A 164 10.84 -11.94 8.08
C ARG A 164 9.81 -11.73 6.98
N VAL A 165 9.92 -10.61 6.27
CA VAL A 165 8.99 -10.30 5.17
C VAL A 165 8.98 -11.41 4.10
N GLU A 166 10.14 -11.99 3.74
CA GLU A 166 10.20 -13.08 2.76
C GLU A 166 9.60 -14.40 3.25
N ASP A 167 9.43 -14.56 4.56
CA ASP A 167 8.88 -15.79 5.16
C ASP A 167 7.34 -15.80 5.14
N LEU A 168 6.71 -14.67 4.80
CA LEU A 168 5.25 -14.54 4.75
C LEU A 168 4.65 -15.36 3.60
N SER A 169 3.63 -16.15 3.92
CA SER A 169 2.86 -16.93 2.95
C SER A 169 1.37 -16.74 3.15
N LEU A 170 0.58 -16.96 2.10
CA LEU A 170 -0.88 -16.99 2.21
C LEU A 170 -1.31 -17.96 3.31
N GLY A 171 -2.29 -17.52 4.11
CA GLY A 171 -2.81 -18.30 5.22
C GLY A 171 -1.94 -18.34 6.47
N ALA A 172 -0.74 -17.74 6.47
CA ALA A 172 0.02 -17.60 7.72
C ALA A 172 -0.78 -16.75 8.72
N SER A 173 -0.96 -17.27 9.93
CA SER A 173 -1.59 -16.58 11.06
C SER A 173 -0.65 -16.57 12.25
N ASP A 174 -0.94 -15.70 13.22
CA ASP A 174 -0.15 -15.54 14.45
C ASP A 174 1.30 -15.20 14.08
N VAL A 175 1.41 -14.31 13.10
CA VAL A 175 2.65 -13.83 12.55
C VAL A 175 3.16 -12.71 13.44
N ASP A 176 4.30 -12.97 14.07
CA ASP A 176 5.10 -11.97 14.76
C ASP A 176 6.21 -11.49 13.82
N LEU A 177 6.23 -10.20 13.48
CA LEU A 177 7.19 -9.62 12.54
C LEU A 177 7.77 -8.32 13.11
N VAL A 178 9.09 -8.22 13.13
CA VAL A 178 9.81 -7.01 13.53
C VAL A 178 10.34 -6.33 12.27
N GLY A 179 10.08 -5.03 12.13
CA GLY A 179 10.61 -4.29 11.00
C GLY A 179 10.61 -2.78 11.19
N ARG A 180 11.26 -2.10 10.26
CA ARG A 180 11.37 -0.64 10.23
C ARG A 180 10.17 -0.03 9.47
N VAL A 181 9.49 0.93 10.08
CA VAL A 181 8.42 1.70 9.43
C VAL A 181 9.02 2.52 8.29
N LEU A 182 8.55 2.26 7.07
CA LEU A 182 8.96 2.97 5.86
C LEU A 182 8.02 4.13 5.52
N ASP A 183 6.72 3.93 5.78
CA ASP A 183 5.68 4.91 5.44
C ASP A 183 4.40 4.65 6.26
N THR A 184 3.63 5.70 6.52
CA THR A 184 2.32 5.62 7.21
C THR A 184 1.23 6.29 6.37
N ASP A 185 0.10 5.61 6.15
CA ASP A 185 -1.04 6.16 5.42
C ASP A 185 -2.05 6.83 6.36
N SER A 186 -2.90 7.72 5.82
CA SER A 186 -3.95 8.36 6.61
C SER A 186 -5.11 7.40 6.92
N VAL A 187 -5.81 7.65 8.02
CA VAL A 187 -6.99 6.86 8.38
C VAL A 187 -8.14 7.16 7.41
N ARG A 188 -8.67 6.10 6.79
CA ARG A 188 -9.86 6.13 5.95
C ARG A 188 -11.05 5.56 6.70
N THR A 189 -12.22 6.14 6.49
CA THR A 189 -13.48 5.65 7.08
C THR A 189 -14.46 5.20 6.00
N PHE A 190 -15.32 4.24 6.34
CA PHE A 190 -16.35 3.70 5.47
C PHE A 190 -17.59 3.28 6.26
N ASP A 191 -18.76 3.28 5.62
CA ASP A 191 -19.99 2.78 6.23
C ASP A 191 -20.07 1.24 6.09
N ARG A 192 -20.35 0.54 7.18
CA ARG A 192 -20.64 -0.91 7.18
C ARG A 192 -22.11 -1.18 6.89
N ASP A 193 -22.41 -2.41 6.46
CA ASP A 193 -23.79 -2.87 6.21
C ASP A 193 -24.68 -2.84 7.46
N ASP A 194 -24.08 -2.97 8.65
CA ASP A 194 -24.77 -2.86 9.93
C ASP A 194 -25.03 -1.39 10.37
N GLY A 195 -24.57 -0.43 9.57
CA GLY A 195 -24.69 1.01 9.81
C GLY A 195 -23.66 1.58 10.79
N SER A 196 -22.67 0.80 11.23
CA SER A 196 -21.51 1.32 11.96
C SER A 196 -20.45 1.91 11.01
N GLU A 197 -19.60 2.79 11.52
CA GLU A 197 -18.46 3.32 10.77
C GLU A 197 -17.25 2.40 10.98
N GLY A 198 -16.67 1.91 9.89
CA GLY A 198 -15.40 1.20 9.87
C GLY A 198 -14.24 2.12 9.57
N ARG A 199 -13.07 1.79 10.12
CA ARG A 199 -11.84 2.56 9.94
C ARG A 199 -10.73 1.64 9.47
N VAL A 200 -9.90 2.12 8.56
CA VAL A 200 -8.73 1.40 8.06
C VAL A 200 -7.59 2.36 7.80
N ALA A 201 -6.39 1.97 8.23
CA ALA A 201 -5.15 2.66 7.92
C ALA A 201 -4.06 1.64 7.60
N ASN A 202 -2.99 2.10 6.96
CA ASN A 202 -1.93 1.22 6.51
C ASN A 202 -0.57 1.73 6.99
N LEU A 203 0.29 0.82 7.43
CA LEU A 203 1.72 1.07 7.62
C LEU A 203 2.47 0.28 6.55
N THR A 204 3.58 0.78 6.04
CA THR A 204 4.54 -0.05 5.31
C THR A 204 5.73 -0.30 6.22
N VAL A 205 6.07 -1.57 6.40
CA VAL A 205 7.19 -2.01 7.22
C VAL A 205 8.16 -2.79 6.35
N GLY A 206 9.47 -2.63 6.57
CA GLY A 206 10.49 -3.36 5.84
C GLY A 206 11.61 -3.88 6.73
N ASP A 207 12.26 -4.93 6.25
CA ASP A 207 13.43 -5.56 6.85
C ASP A 207 14.50 -5.84 5.78
N GLU A 208 15.51 -6.64 6.09
CA GLU A 208 16.58 -6.97 5.14
C GLU A 208 16.11 -7.82 3.93
N THR A 209 14.91 -8.40 4.02
CA THR A 209 14.35 -9.35 3.05
C THR A 209 13.28 -8.73 2.16
N GLY A 210 12.68 -7.61 2.55
CA GLY A 210 11.70 -6.91 1.72
C GLY A 210 10.87 -5.88 2.48
N ARG A 211 9.68 -5.58 1.94
CA ARG A 211 8.66 -4.74 2.57
C ARG A 211 7.30 -5.42 2.53
N VAL A 212 6.46 -5.12 3.50
CA VAL A 212 5.07 -5.58 3.57
C VAL A 212 4.16 -4.44 4.03
N ARG A 213 2.95 -4.40 3.48
CA ARG A 213 1.89 -3.50 3.93
C ARG A 213 1.17 -4.12 5.12
N ILE A 214 1.16 -3.40 6.23
CA ILE A 214 0.40 -3.72 7.43
C ILE A 214 -0.96 -3.02 7.35
N THR A 215 -2.05 -3.77 7.43
CA THR A 215 -3.42 -3.24 7.41
C THR A 215 -3.98 -3.21 8.83
N LEU A 216 -4.26 -2.01 9.33
CA LEU A 216 -4.77 -1.75 10.68
C LEU A 216 -6.26 -1.42 10.62
N TRP A 217 -7.07 -2.17 11.36
CA TRP A 217 -8.52 -2.00 11.39
C TRP A 217 -8.98 -1.29 12.66
N ASP A 218 -10.07 -0.53 12.55
CA ASP A 218 -10.81 0.06 13.66
C ASP A 218 -9.94 0.88 14.62
N ASP A 219 -9.90 0.51 15.91
CA ASP A 219 -9.15 1.21 16.94
C ASP A 219 -7.63 1.17 16.67
N LYS A 220 -7.15 0.18 15.91
CA LYS A 220 -5.73 0.08 15.53
C LYS A 220 -5.38 1.07 14.42
N ALA A 221 -6.35 1.58 13.67
CA ALA A 221 -6.09 2.55 12.61
C ALA A 221 -5.45 3.84 13.17
N ASP A 222 -5.78 4.24 14.40
CA ASP A 222 -5.18 5.42 15.05
C ASP A 222 -3.67 5.29 15.29
N LEU A 223 -3.13 4.07 15.30
CA LEU A 223 -1.71 3.84 15.55
C LEU A 223 -0.83 4.47 14.46
N THR A 224 -1.36 4.73 13.26
CA THR A 224 -0.61 5.42 12.20
C THR A 224 -0.23 6.85 12.55
N ASP A 225 -0.98 7.50 13.45
CA ASP A 225 -0.65 8.84 13.96
C ASP A 225 0.40 8.79 15.09
N GLU A 226 0.63 7.61 15.66
CA GLU A 226 1.64 7.41 16.69
C GLU A 226 3.01 7.11 16.09
N PHE A 227 3.07 6.34 15.00
CA PHE A 227 4.33 5.92 14.39
C PHE A 227 4.83 6.90 13.33
N THR A 228 6.15 7.05 13.23
CA THR A 228 6.80 7.83 12.17
C THR A 228 7.75 6.95 11.35
N ALA A 229 7.94 7.28 10.08
CA ALA A 229 8.96 6.63 9.25
C ALA A 229 10.33 6.68 9.95
N GLY A 230 11.03 5.54 9.95
CA GLY A 230 12.31 5.37 10.62
C GLY A 230 12.23 4.63 11.96
N GLU A 231 11.08 4.55 12.61
CA GLU A 231 10.90 3.79 13.85
C GLU A 231 10.88 2.27 13.58
N THR A 232 11.34 1.47 14.55
CA THR A 232 11.21 0.01 14.51
C THR A 232 10.00 -0.43 15.32
N VAL A 233 9.19 -1.30 14.73
CA VAL A 233 7.97 -1.84 15.34
C VAL A 233 7.95 -3.36 15.28
N GLU A 234 7.37 -3.97 16.31
CA GLU A 234 6.98 -5.38 16.34
C GLU A 234 5.48 -5.46 16.11
N ILE A 235 5.08 -6.21 15.08
CA ILE A 235 3.71 -6.58 14.80
C ILE A 235 3.50 -7.94 15.44
N GLY A 236 2.52 -8.04 16.35
CA GLY A 236 2.18 -9.29 17.02
C GLY A 236 0.82 -9.82 16.57
N ASP A 237 0.67 -11.14 16.53
CA ASP A 237 -0.57 -11.86 16.20
C ASP A 237 -1.22 -11.39 14.87
N GLY A 238 -0.40 -11.07 13.86
CA GLY A 238 -0.85 -10.69 12.53
C GLY A 238 -1.32 -11.90 11.71
N TYR A 239 -2.09 -11.67 10.64
CA TYR A 239 -2.44 -12.73 9.69
C TYR A 239 -2.31 -12.24 8.24
N VAL A 240 -1.79 -13.08 7.37
CA VAL A 240 -1.47 -12.74 5.98
C VAL A 240 -2.70 -12.91 5.09
N ARG A 241 -2.97 -11.91 4.24
CA ARG A 241 -3.97 -11.98 3.18
C ARG A 241 -3.38 -11.54 1.85
N GLU A 242 -3.93 -12.09 0.76
CA GLU A 242 -3.66 -11.57 -0.58
C GLU A 242 -4.61 -10.40 -0.89
N ARG A 243 -4.08 -9.37 -1.53
CA ARG A 243 -4.89 -8.36 -2.18
C ARG A 243 -4.22 -7.88 -3.45
N ASP A 244 -4.96 -7.96 -4.57
CA ASP A 244 -4.49 -7.53 -5.89
C ASP A 244 -3.15 -8.19 -6.34
N GLY A 245 -2.84 -9.38 -5.81
CA GLY A 245 -1.61 -10.14 -6.11
C GLY A 245 -0.45 -9.90 -5.14
N ASP A 246 -0.61 -9.01 -4.16
CA ASP A 246 0.39 -8.71 -3.14
C ASP A 246 -0.04 -9.25 -1.77
N LEU A 247 0.94 -9.65 -0.95
CA LEU A 247 0.70 -10.06 0.44
C LEU A 247 0.59 -8.83 1.35
N GLU A 248 -0.45 -8.80 2.17
CA GLU A 248 -0.64 -7.82 3.24
C GLU A 248 -0.70 -8.55 4.60
N LEU A 249 -0.10 -7.95 5.63
CA LEU A 249 -0.21 -8.43 7.00
C LEU A 249 -1.31 -7.64 7.71
N HIS A 250 -2.42 -8.29 8.05
CA HIS A 250 -3.56 -7.65 8.68
C HIS A 250 -3.45 -7.80 10.20
N VAL A 251 -3.71 -6.70 10.91
CA VAL A 251 -3.74 -6.65 12.38
C VAL A 251 -5.19 -6.45 12.81
N GLY A 252 -5.79 -7.53 13.32
CA GLY A 252 -7.15 -7.53 13.86
C GLY A 252 -7.19 -7.18 15.35
N ASP A 253 -8.33 -7.47 16.01
CA ASP A 253 -8.55 -7.15 17.43
C ASP A 253 -7.50 -7.74 18.40
N ARG A 254 -7.02 -8.95 18.08
CA ARG A 254 -5.99 -9.64 18.89
C ARG A 254 -4.59 -9.08 18.66
N GLY A 255 -4.34 -8.51 17.47
CA GLY A 255 -3.02 -8.11 17.03
C GLY A 255 -2.51 -6.86 17.74
N THR A 256 -1.19 -6.76 17.84
CA THR A 256 -0.48 -5.62 18.43
C THR A 256 0.47 -5.00 17.43
N VAL A 257 0.76 -3.71 17.64
CA VAL A 257 1.87 -3.03 16.99
C VAL A 257 2.56 -2.22 18.08
N GLU A 258 3.80 -2.56 18.40
CA GLU A 258 4.54 -1.97 19.52
C GLU A 258 5.90 -1.46 19.07
N ARG A 259 6.36 -0.33 19.62
CA ARG A 259 7.73 0.16 19.35
C ARG A 259 8.74 -0.73 20.05
N VAL A 260 9.80 -1.08 19.33
CA VAL A 260 10.91 -1.84 19.88
C VAL A 260 12.23 -1.10 19.68
N ASP A 261 13.14 -1.24 20.65
CA ASP A 261 14.49 -0.69 20.58
C ASP A 261 15.44 -1.68 19.87
N GLU A 262 15.12 -2.02 18.62
CA GLU A 262 15.94 -2.88 17.75
C GLU A 262 16.33 -2.14 16.47
N ASP A 263 17.62 -2.22 16.09
CA ASP A 263 18.12 -1.62 14.85
C ASP A 263 17.88 -2.59 13.67
N ILE A 264 16.77 -2.42 12.96
CA ILE A 264 16.48 -3.16 11.71
C ILE A 264 16.92 -2.35 10.50
N GLU A 265 17.71 -2.98 9.62
CA GLU A 265 18.14 -2.40 8.35
C GLU A 265 17.17 -2.78 7.23
N TYR A 266 16.77 -1.79 6.42
CA TYR A 266 16.02 -2.00 5.18
C TYR A 266 16.89 -1.53 4.01
N VAL A 267 17.18 -2.45 3.08
CA VAL A 267 17.96 -2.15 1.88
C VAL A 267 17.06 -2.32 0.66
N PRO A 268 16.52 -1.22 0.10
CA PRO A 268 15.63 -1.31 -1.05
C PRO A 268 16.37 -1.74 -2.31
N GLU A 269 15.78 -2.66 -3.06
CA GLU A 269 16.23 -3.03 -4.40
C GLU A 269 15.62 -2.10 -5.45
N THR A 270 16.37 -1.10 -5.89
CA THR A 270 15.89 -0.12 -6.87
C THR A 270 16.38 -0.42 -8.27
N THR A 271 15.53 -0.16 -9.27
CA THR A 271 15.88 -0.12 -10.68
C THR A 271 16.61 1.19 -10.99
N ASP A 272 17.69 1.09 -11.78
CA ASP A 272 18.41 2.26 -12.29
C ASP A 272 17.48 3.12 -13.15
N ILE A 273 17.47 4.44 -12.93
CA ILE A 273 16.56 5.38 -13.61
C ILE A 273 16.72 5.30 -15.14
N ALA A 274 17.93 5.07 -15.64
CA ALA A 274 18.18 4.96 -17.08
C ALA A 274 17.59 3.70 -17.74
N ASP A 275 17.26 2.66 -16.97
CA ASP A 275 16.80 1.37 -17.45
C ASP A 275 15.27 1.21 -17.39
N VAL A 276 14.55 2.20 -16.84
CA VAL A 276 13.09 2.16 -16.73
C VAL A 276 12.40 2.33 -18.09
N GLU A 277 11.30 1.59 -18.29
CA GLU A 277 10.51 1.62 -19.53
C GLU A 277 9.03 1.90 -19.23
N ILE A 278 8.36 2.55 -20.18
CA ILE A 278 6.92 2.84 -20.07
C ILE A 278 6.08 1.57 -19.84
N GLY A 279 5.13 1.66 -18.92
CA GLY A 279 4.23 0.57 -18.53
C GLY A 279 4.81 -0.38 -17.47
N GLN A 280 6.06 -0.19 -17.04
CA GLN A 280 6.63 -0.95 -15.93
C GLN A 280 6.11 -0.42 -14.58
N THR A 281 6.02 -1.30 -13.60
CA THR A 281 5.93 -0.94 -12.18
C THR A 281 7.25 -1.32 -11.53
N VAL A 282 7.97 -0.35 -10.98
CA VAL A 282 9.34 -0.51 -10.47
C VAL A 282 9.54 0.26 -9.17
N ASP A 283 10.57 -0.10 -8.45
CA ASP A 283 11.11 0.70 -7.35
C ASP A 283 12.25 1.56 -7.89
N ILE A 284 12.25 2.86 -7.59
CA ILE A 284 13.31 3.79 -7.98
C ILE A 284 13.77 4.59 -6.77
N GLY A 285 15.06 4.91 -6.72
CA GLY A 285 15.65 5.66 -5.62
C GLY A 285 16.63 6.70 -6.11
N GLY A 286 16.74 7.81 -5.38
CA GLY A 286 17.66 8.87 -5.76
C GLY A 286 17.67 10.03 -4.78
N GLY A 287 18.58 10.98 -5.01
CA GLY A 287 18.57 12.25 -4.32
C GLY A 287 17.53 13.20 -4.94
N ILE A 288 16.75 13.89 -4.11
CA ILE A 288 15.79 14.90 -4.55
C ILE A 288 16.54 16.14 -5.04
N ILE A 289 16.35 16.49 -6.31
CA ILE A 289 16.98 17.66 -6.94
C ILE A 289 15.98 18.80 -7.21
N GLU A 290 14.68 18.52 -7.19
CA GLU A 290 13.62 19.51 -7.39
C GLU A 290 12.35 19.07 -6.66
N THR A 291 11.61 20.05 -6.11
CA THR A 291 10.29 19.83 -5.50
C THR A 291 9.32 20.91 -5.97
N ASP A 292 8.19 20.50 -6.53
CA ASP A 292 7.09 21.40 -6.88
C ASP A 292 6.19 21.67 -5.67
N PRO A 293 5.44 22.80 -5.67
CA PRO A 293 4.36 22.99 -4.74
C PRO A 293 3.22 21.98 -4.98
N LYS A 294 2.54 21.58 -3.90
CA LYS A 294 1.32 20.78 -3.97
C LYS A 294 0.22 21.54 -4.73
N ARG A 295 -0.47 20.83 -5.63
CA ARG A 295 -1.63 21.32 -6.37
C ARG A 295 -2.86 20.51 -5.97
N THR A 296 -4.02 21.15 -5.93
CA THR A 296 -5.32 20.48 -5.71
C THR A 296 -6.24 20.66 -6.92
N PHE A 297 -7.18 19.74 -7.08
CA PHE A 297 -8.16 19.74 -8.17
C PHE A 297 -9.45 19.04 -7.74
N ASP A 298 -10.59 19.42 -8.31
CA ASP A 298 -11.86 18.73 -8.07
C ASP A 298 -11.96 17.45 -8.90
N ARG A 299 -12.43 16.35 -8.29
CA ARG A 299 -12.76 15.11 -9.00
C ARG A 299 -14.22 15.09 -9.44
N ASP A 300 -14.53 14.22 -10.40
CA ASP A 300 -15.88 14.03 -10.93
C ASP A 300 -16.88 13.54 -9.86
N ASP A 301 -16.39 12.87 -8.81
CA ASP A 301 -17.18 12.42 -7.66
C ASP A 301 -17.41 13.51 -6.60
N GLY A 302 -16.85 14.71 -6.81
CA GLY A 302 -16.94 15.85 -5.90
C GLY A 302 -15.92 15.84 -4.76
N SER A 303 -15.01 14.86 -4.70
CA SER A 303 -13.87 14.88 -3.79
C SER A 303 -12.74 15.79 -4.30
N GLU A 304 -11.89 16.31 -3.40
CA GLU A 304 -10.68 17.04 -3.79
C GLU A 304 -9.52 16.06 -3.99
N GLY A 305 -8.88 16.12 -5.15
CA GLY A 305 -7.63 15.44 -5.45
C GLY A 305 -6.44 16.36 -5.26
N GLN A 306 -5.28 15.77 -4.99
CA GLN A 306 -4.03 16.50 -4.87
C GLN A 306 -2.87 15.76 -5.53
N VAL A 307 -1.92 16.55 -6.03
CA VAL A 307 -0.70 16.07 -6.68
C VAL A 307 0.47 17.00 -6.39
N ARG A 308 1.63 16.45 -6.08
CA ARG A 308 2.91 17.17 -5.95
C ARG A 308 3.94 16.45 -6.79
N ASN A 309 4.77 17.16 -7.54
CA ASN A 309 5.86 16.52 -8.29
C ASN A 309 7.19 16.77 -7.60
N VAL A 310 8.07 15.79 -7.71
CA VAL A 310 9.47 15.91 -7.34
C VAL A 310 10.32 15.38 -8.48
N ARG A 311 11.60 15.75 -8.51
CA ARG A 311 12.58 15.15 -9.43
C ARG A 311 13.67 14.50 -8.61
N ILE A 312 13.92 13.22 -8.88
CA ILE A 312 15.02 12.46 -8.30
C ILE A 312 16.13 12.24 -9.31
N LYS A 313 17.33 12.02 -8.77
CA LYS A 313 18.52 11.70 -9.54
C LYS A 313 19.33 10.60 -8.86
N ASP A 314 19.72 9.60 -9.63
CA ASP A 314 20.68 8.57 -9.24
C ASP A 314 21.99 8.75 -10.04
N GLU A 315 22.81 7.71 -10.10
CA GLU A 315 24.06 7.73 -10.87
C GLU A 315 23.83 7.58 -12.39
N THR A 316 22.65 7.12 -12.80
CA THR A 316 22.33 6.70 -14.17
C THR A 316 21.48 7.74 -14.92
N GLY A 317 20.64 8.50 -14.23
CA GLY A 317 19.69 9.44 -14.81
C GLY A 317 18.93 10.27 -13.78
N GLU A 318 17.93 10.99 -14.27
CA GLU A 318 16.98 11.73 -13.45
C GLU A 318 15.57 11.52 -14.00
N ILE A 319 14.59 11.43 -13.11
CA ILE A 319 13.19 11.20 -13.48
C ILE A 319 12.26 12.02 -12.59
N ARG A 320 11.15 12.44 -13.16
CA ARG A 320 10.07 13.12 -12.45
C ARG A 320 9.19 12.08 -11.77
N VAL A 321 8.83 12.32 -10.52
CA VAL A 321 7.89 11.50 -9.76
C VAL A 321 6.66 12.34 -9.40
N ALA A 322 5.48 11.91 -9.84
CA ALA A 322 4.20 12.48 -9.47
C ALA A 322 3.64 11.78 -8.23
N LEU A 323 3.53 12.51 -7.12
CA LEU A 323 3.00 12.04 -5.84
C LEU A 323 1.51 12.36 -5.76
N TRP A 324 0.68 11.33 -5.78
CA TRP A 324 -0.77 11.47 -5.77
C TRP A 324 -1.38 11.29 -4.38
N GLY A 325 -2.48 11.98 -4.09
CA GLY A 325 -3.21 11.83 -2.83
C GLY A 325 -2.32 12.16 -1.63
N ASP A 326 -2.37 11.36 -0.58
CA ASP A 326 -1.64 11.59 0.67
C ASP A 326 -0.10 11.57 0.50
N LYS A 327 0.39 11.00 -0.61
CA LYS A 327 1.83 11.04 -0.94
C LYS A 327 2.28 12.46 -1.28
N ALA A 328 1.38 13.32 -1.71
CA ALA A 328 1.68 14.73 -1.98
C ALA A 328 2.00 15.54 -0.72
N ASP A 329 1.58 15.06 0.45
CA ASP A 329 1.78 15.70 1.76
C ASP A 329 3.08 15.29 2.45
N ARG A 330 3.86 14.38 1.85
CA ARG A 330 5.11 13.89 2.46
C ARG A 330 6.11 15.03 2.64
N ASP A 331 6.74 15.05 3.80
CA ASP A 331 7.86 15.93 4.09
C ASP A 331 9.07 15.43 3.31
N ILE A 332 9.41 16.13 2.23
CA ILE A 332 10.49 15.81 1.32
C ILE A 332 11.16 17.12 0.94
N GLU A 333 12.45 17.21 1.26
CA GLU A 333 13.29 18.37 1.04
C GLU A 333 14.34 18.09 -0.05
N LEU A 334 14.97 19.16 -0.53
CA LEU A 334 16.09 19.05 -1.46
C LEU A 334 17.26 18.31 -0.80
N ALA A 335 17.93 17.45 -1.57
CA ALA A 335 19.03 16.59 -1.17
C ALA A 335 18.67 15.40 -0.26
N ASP A 336 17.39 15.20 0.09
CA ASP A 336 16.94 13.96 0.70
C ASP A 336 17.15 12.78 -0.25
N ARG A 337 17.53 11.62 0.31
CA ARG A 337 17.57 10.38 -0.45
C ARG A 337 16.26 9.66 -0.23
N VAL A 338 15.49 9.49 -1.29
CA VAL A 338 14.14 8.93 -1.21
C VAL A 338 14.04 7.74 -2.13
N VAL A 339 13.32 6.72 -1.68
CA VAL A 339 12.92 5.58 -2.49
C VAL A 339 11.42 5.62 -2.69
N PHE A 340 11.02 5.52 -3.96
CA PHE A 340 9.64 5.41 -4.39
C PHE A 340 9.44 3.99 -4.89
N THR A 341 8.52 3.29 -4.27
CA THR A 341 8.24 1.90 -4.59
C THR A 341 6.92 1.73 -5.31
N ASP A 342 6.80 0.68 -6.12
CA ASP A 342 5.61 0.37 -6.90
C ASP A 342 5.12 1.58 -7.71
N VAL A 343 6.07 2.34 -8.28
CA VAL A 343 5.74 3.47 -9.14
C VAL A 343 5.50 2.98 -10.56
N GLU A 344 4.42 3.48 -11.16
CA GLU A 344 4.09 3.15 -12.53
C GLU A 344 4.77 4.13 -13.48
N ILE A 345 5.55 3.62 -14.44
CA ILE A 345 6.24 4.45 -15.43
C ILE A 345 5.27 4.79 -16.56
N GLN A 346 5.02 6.07 -16.75
CA GLN A 346 4.06 6.63 -17.69
C GLN A 346 4.74 7.60 -18.66
N ASP A 347 4.01 7.95 -19.72
CA ASP A 347 4.40 9.02 -20.64
C ASP A 347 4.18 10.38 -19.96
N GLY A 348 5.26 11.13 -19.80
CA GLY A 348 5.26 12.44 -19.16
C GLY A 348 5.10 13.59 -20.15
N TRP A 349 5.49 14.78 -19.72
CA TRP A 349 5.43 15.97 -20.57
C TRP A 349 6.62 16.01 -21.53
N GLN A 350 6.39 16.26 -22.83
CA GLN A 350 7.40 16.31 -23.90
C GLN A 350 8.17 15.00 -24.17
N ASP A 351 7.48 13.85 -24.15
CA ASP A 351 8.07 12.53 -24.45
C ASP A 351 9.15 12.06 -23.43
N ASP A 352 9.22 12.69 -22.25
CA ASP A 352 10.02 12.21 -21.10
C ASP A 352 9.21 11.19 -20.27
N LEU A 353 9.88 10.21 -19.66
CA LEU A 353 9.21 9.29 -18.73
C LEU A 353 8.87 10.00 -17.40
N GLU A 354 7.69 9.68 -16.85
CA GLU A 354 7.25 10.11 -15.53
C GLU A 354 6.92 8.88 -14.68
N ALA A 355 7.39 8.86 -13.44
CA ALA A 355 7.02 7.86 -12.45
C ALA A 355 5.79 8.34 -11.66
N SER A 356 4.74 7.53 -11.60
CA SER A 356 3.50 7.85 -10.91
C SER A 356 3.41 7.06 -9.60
N ALA A 357 3.55 7.77 -8.47
CA ALA A 357 3.40 7.22 -7.13
C ALA A 357 1.96 7.42 -6.65
N ASN A 358 1.21 6.32 -6.56
CA ASN A 358 -0.22 6.31 -6.27
C ASN A 358 -0.49 5.77 -4.84
N TRP A 359 -1.72 5.34 -4.56
CA TRP A 359 -2.11 4.85 -3.23
C TRP A 359 -1.45 3.52 -2.81
N ARG A 360 -1.01 2.68 -3.76
CA ARG A 360 -0.28 1.43 -3.46
C ARG A 360 1.22 1.68 -3.21
N SER A 361 1.78 2.73 -3.80
CA SER A 361 3.20 3.08 -3.68
C SER A 361 3.61 3.45 -2.25
N THR A 362 4.84 3.13 -1.86
CA THR A 362 5.46 3.57 -0.60
C THR A 362 6.56 4.59 -0.89
N VAL A 363 6.58 5.68 -0.11
CA VAL A 363 7.58 6.75 -0.21
C VAL A 363 8.44 6.74 1.04
N ALA A 364 9.66 6.20 0.94
CA ALA A 364 10.56 6.04 2.08
C ALA A 364 11.73 7.04 1.99
N VAL A 365 11.84 7.94 2.98
CA VAL A 365 13.01 8.80 3.13
C VAL A 365 14.10 8.01 3.85
N LEU A 366 15.25 7.84 3.20
CA LEU A 366 16.38 7.10 3.74
C LEU A 366 17.29 8.05 4.51
N ASP A 367 17.53 7.73 5.78
CA ASP A 367 18.54 8.43 6.57
C ASP A 367 19.93 8.28 5.93
N GLY A 368 20.60 9.41 5.72
CA GLY A 368 21.89 9.53 5.04
C GLY A 368 23.10 8.90 5.74
N LYS A 369 22.97 7.72 6.38
CA LYS A 369 24.10 6.83 6.58
C LYS A 369 24.24 5.98 5.33
N ALA A 370 24.86 6.58 4.31
CA ALA A 370 25.37 5.83 3.19
C ALA A 370 26.31 4.73 3.74
N GLY A 371 25.82 3.50 3.73
CA GLY A 371 26.66 2.32 3.69
C GLY A 371 27.55 2.50 2.47
N SER A 372 28.78 2.94 2.71
CA SER A 372 29.84 2.83 1.72
C SER A 372 29.99 1.34 1.45
N ALA A 373 29.40 0.86 0.35
CA ALA A 373 29.81 -0.36 -0.33
C ALA A 373 31.27 -0.17 -0.75
N GLY A 374 32.16 -0.40 0.22
CA GLY A 374 33.58 -0.14 0.16
C GLY A 374 34.32 -1.44 0.34
N ASP A 375 34.67 -2.01 -0.81
CA ASP A 375 35.89 -2.77 -1.06
C ASP A 375 36.14 -4.01 -0.18
N GLY A 376 36.02 -5.17 -0.81
CA GLY A 376 36.47 -6.43 -0.26
C GLY A 376 37.93 -6.34 0.18
N THR A 377 38.15 -6.42 1.49
CA THR A 377 39.43 -6.78 2.07
C THR A 377 39.17 -7.69 3.25
N GLU A 378 39.45 -8.99 3.06
CA GLU A 378 39.58 -9.95 4.15
C GLU A 378 40.59 -9.44 5.19
N PRO A 379 40.31 -9.58 6.49
CA PRO A 379 41.36 -9.67 7.48
C PRO A 379 41.44 -11.09 8.03
N GLY A 380 42.59 -11.69 7.80
CA GLY A 380 42.96 -12.96 8.38
C GLY A 380 43.06 -12.97 9.91
N SER A 381 43.05 -14.20 10.40
CA SER A 381 43.19 -14.66 11.78
C SER A 381 44.29 -13.98 12.63
N SER A 382 43.89 -13.48 13.81
CA SER A 382 44.60 -13.55 15.10
C SER A 382 43.65 -12.96 16.16
N GLY A 383 43.25 -13.59 17.27
CA GLY A 383 44.00 -14.42 18.19
C GLY A 383 44.26 -13.64 19.48
N GLY A 384 43.46 -13.87 20.53
CA GLY A 384 43.88 -13.75 21.93
C GLY A 384 43.44 -12.52 22.74
N ASP A 385 42.48 -12.79 23.64
CA ASP A 385 42.44 -12.39 25.05
C ASP A 385 42.28 -10.90 25.46
N GLY A 386 41.11 -10.61 26.06
CA GLY A 386 41.08 -10.41 27.50
C GLY A 386 40.71 -9.02 28.05
N ARG A 387 39.58 -9.01 28.77
CA ARG A 387 39.31 -8.22 30.00
C ARG A 387 38.79 -6.78 29.85
N SER A 388 37.48 -6.62 30.07
CA SER A 388 36.89 -5.54 30.89
C SER A 388 36.81 -6.01 32.36
N PRO A 389 36.45 -5.19 33.37
CA PRO A 389 36.03 -3.78 33.34
C PRO A 389 36.65 -2.92 34.46
N ASP A 390 36.09 -1.70 34.58
CA ASP A 390 35.98 -0.85 35.76
C ASP A 390 36.96 0.31 35.94
N GLY A 391 36.36 1.50 36.04
CA GLY A 391 36.45 2.24 37.29
C GLY A 391 37.19 3.56 37.22
N ASN A 392 36.42 4.60 36.90
CA ASN A 392 36.35 5.89 37.61
C ASN A 392 37.60 6.81 37.64
N GLU A 393 37.34 8.08 37.30
CA GLU A 393 37.69 9.30 38.04
C GLU A 393 38.32 10.45 37.22
N THR A 394 37.63 11.60 37.30
CA THR A 394 38.16 12.98 37.38
C THR A 394 38.78 13.56 36.11
N GLY A 395 38.53 14.80 35.68
CA GLY A 395 37.93 15.99 36.28
C GLY A 395 38.66 17.22 35.70
N LEU A 396 38.00 18.40 35.74
CA LEU A 396 38.58 19.76 35.60
C LEU A 396 38.85 20.21 34.13
N ASP A 397 38.56 21.41 33.61
CA ASP A 397 38.34 22.78 34.14
C ASP A 397 37.53 23.57 33.07
N ALA A 398 36.47 24.31 33.39
CA ALA A 398 36.45 25.67 33.94
C ALA A 398 36.90 26.78 32.96
N PHE A 399 35.93 27.51 32.38
CA PHE A 399 36.01 28.96 32.17
C PHE A 399 34.59 29.55 32.18
N GLY A 400 34.34 30.45 33.12
CA GLY A 400 33.18 31.34 33.16
C GLY A 400 33.64 32.79 33.32
N ASP A 401 32.81 33.73 32.88
CA ASP A 401 32.55 35.06 33.46
C ASP A 401 31.40 35.69 32.63
N ALA A 402 30.19 35.88 33.19
CA ALA A 402 29.69 37.08 33.92
C ALA A 402 29.23 38.21 32.95
N SER A 403 27.92 38.46 32.73
CA SER A 403 26.87 39.09 33.56
C SER A 403 26.70 40.60 33.31
N ASP A 404 25.49 41.02 32.90
CA ASP A 404 24.64 42.17 33.36
C ASP A 404 23.55 42.44 32.27
N GLU A 405 22.24 42.30 32.53
CA GLU A 405 21.28 43.30 33.06
C GLU A 405 21.31 44.65 32.31
N GLY A 406 20.24 45.29 31.80
CA GLY A 406 18.79 45.11 31.80
C GLY A 406 18.10 46.30 31.09
N ASP A 407 16.76 46.27 31.10
CA ASP A 407 15.77 47.37 30.95
C ASP A 407 15.28 47.93 29.58
N THR A 408 13.98 47.67 29.33
CA THR A 408 12.85 48.55 28.94
C THR A 408 13.05 49.75 27.99
N ASP A 409 12.20 49.92 26.97
CA ASP A 409 10.92 50.67 27.04
C ASP A 409 10.19 50.69 25.68
N SER A 410 8.89 50.92 25.78
CA SER A 410 7.84 51.10 24.79
C SER A 410 7.91 52.40 23.96
N VAL A 411 7.14 52.48 22.85
CA VAL A 411 6.14 53.53 22.49
C VAL A 411 5.81 53.49 20.99
N ALA A 412 4.51 53.58 20.68
CA ALA A 412 3.86 53.69 19.38
C ALA A 412 3.70 55.14 18.90
N ASP A 413 3.56 55.38 17.58
CA ASP A 413 2.79 56.45 16.89
C ASP A 413 3.15 56.45 15.37
N SER A 414 2.46 57.01 14.37
CA SER A 414 1.07 57.08 13.89
C SER A 414 1.12 57.74 12.47
N GLY A 415 0.02 57.70 11.68
CA GLY A 415 -0.27 58.61 10.55
C GLY A 415 -0.07 58.03 9.13
N THR A 416 -1.07 57.56 8.38
CA THR A 416 -2.03 58.29 7.47
C THR A 416 -1.38 59.31 6.52
N ASP A 417 -1.70 59.47 5.22
CA ASP A 417 -2.99 59.39 4.51
C ASP A 417 -2.80 59.60 2.96
N THR A 418 -3.60 58.87 2.16
CA THR A 418 -4.40 59.25 0.95
C THR A 418 -3.88 59.84 -0.40
N ASP A 419 -4.48 59.26 -1.47
CA ASP A 419 -5.19 59.86 -2.64
C ASP A 419 -4.59 59.94 -4.07
N THR A 420 -4.89 58.90 -4.87
CA THR A 420 -5.79 58.80 -6.06
C THR A 420 -6.00 59.97 -7.08
N ALA A 421 -5.59 59.67 -8.32
CA ALA A 421 -6.18 59.85 -9.67
C ALA A 421 -6.77 61.19 -10.19
N ALA A 422 -6.47 61.47 -11.47
CA ALA A 422 -7.44 62.04 -12.42
C ALA A 422 -7.08 61.78 -13.91
N ASP A 423 -8.12 61.34 -14.62
CA ASP A 423 -8.43 61.05 -16.02
C ASP A 423 -8.10 62.15 -17.08
N ALA A 424 -7.92 61.77 -18.36
CA ALA A 424 -8.92 62.02 -19.44
C ALA A 424 -8.39 62.27 -20.89
N VAL A 425 -9.21 61.75 -21.84
CA VAL A 425 -9.65 62.29 -23.15
C VAL A 425 -9.16 61.62 -24.47
N ALA A 426 -10.17 61.14 -25.21
CA ALA A 426 -10.18 60.59 -26.56
C ALA A 426 -10.43 61.63 -27.70
N ALA A 427 -10.15 61.27 -28.97
CA ALA A 427 -11.12 61.30 -30.10
C ALA A 427 -10.51 61.32 -31.54
N ASN A 428 -10.85 60.26 -32.27
CA ASN A 428 -11.11 59.99 -33.70
C ASN A 428 -11.10 61.08 -34.83
N GLY A 429 -10.59 60.70 -36.03
CA GLY A 429 -11.28 60.86 -37.33
C GLY A 429 -10.53 61.43 -38.57
N GLY A 430 -10.47 60.67 -39.69
CA GLY A 430 -10.52 61.23 -41.08
C GLY A 430 -9.60 60.64 -42.18
N ALA A 431 -10.20 60.12 -43.27
CA ALA A 431 -9.64 59.32 -44.39
C ALA A 431 -8.94 60.06 -45.57
N ALA A 432 -8.08 59.36 -46.34
CA ALA A 432 -8.07 59.26 -47.83
C ALA A 432 -6.89 58.42 -48.38
N ALA A 433 -7.11 57.70 -49.49
CA ALA A 433 -6.28 56.61 -50.03
C ALA A 433 -5.35 57.00 -51.20
N ALA A 434 -4.18 56.33 -51.32
CA ALA A 434 -3.55 55.88 -52.58
C ALA A 434 -2.35 54.92 -52.35
N THR A 435 -2.47 53.72 -52.95
CA THR A 435 -1.46 52.72 -53.41
C THR A 435 0.01 53.16 -53.53
N ALA A 436 1.06 52.36 -53.30
CA ALA A 436 1.24 50.95 -52.97
C ALA A 436 2.74 50.71 -52.66
N GLU A 437 3.01 49.95 -51.61
CA GLU A 437 4.05 48.90 -51.45
C GLU A 437 3.85 48.35 -50.03
N ARG A 438 3.17 47.21 -49.88
CA ARG A 438 2.96 46.59 -48.56
C ARG A 438 4.09 45.61 -48.28
N THR A 439 5.07 46.10 -47.53
CA THR A 439 5.91 45.32 -46.61
C THR A 439 5.62 45.91 -45.23
N ASP A 440 4.50 45.53 -44.63
CA ASP A 440 4.19 45.86 -43.24
C ASP A 440 3.67 44.57 -42.61
N GLY A 441 4.53 43.87 -41.87
CA GLY A 441 4.02 43.01 -40.81
C GLY A 441 3.47 43.96 -39.77
N ASP A 442 2.24 43.75 -39.33
CA ASP A 442 1.64 44.58 -38.31
C ASP A 442 2.58 44.61 -37.10
N GLU A 443 2.93 45.82 -36.64
CA GLU A 443 3.69 46.01 -35.41
C GLU A 443 2.78 45.60 -34.26
N ILE A 444 3.13 44.52 -33.58
CA ILE A 444 2.32 43.90 -32.54
C ILE A 444 3.10 44.01 -31.23
N GLU A 445 2.35 44.31 -30.17
CA GLU A 445 2.84 44.27 -28.80
C GLU A 445 2.25 43.03 -28.13
N PHE A 446 3.11 42.24 -27.48
CA PHE A 446 2.71 41.03 -26.78
C PHE A 446 3.39 40.99 -25.41
N THR A 447 2.57 40.92 -24.36
CA THR A 447 3.03 40.77 -22.97
C THR A 447 2.80 39.34 -22.53
N GLY A 448 3.83 38.69 -22.03
CA GLY A 448 3.71 37.33 -21.54
C GLY A 448 4.91 36.91 -20.69
N THR A 449 4.76 35.78 -20.03
CA THR A 449 5.83 35.14 -19.28
C THR A 449 6.70 34.32 -20.22
N VAL A 450 8.03 34.41 -20.08
CA VAL A 450 8.98 33.61 -20.84
C VAL A 450 8.89 32.15 -20.41
N VAL A 451 8.34 31.31 -21.28
CA VAL A 451 8.19 29.85 -21.05
C VAL A 451 9.25 29.03 -21.78
N GLN A 452 10.02 29.65 -22.67
CA GLN A 452 11.19 29.05 -23.31
C GLN A 452 12.25 30.12 -23.58
N THR A 453 13.50 29.86 -23.16
CA THR A 453 14.67 30.67 -23.50
C THR A 453 15.49 29.93 -24.55
N GLY A 454 15.84 30.59 -25.67
CA GLY A 454 16.51 29.96 -26.81
C GLY A 454 16.13 30.60 -28.15
N ASP A 455 16.45 29.95 -29.27
CA ASP A 455 16.10 30.40 -30.63
C ASP A 455 15.01 29.48 -31.21
N PRO A 456 13.71 29.85 -31.19
CA PRO A 456 13.14 31.11 -30.74
C PRO A 456 12.79 31.15 -29.24
N VAL A 457 12.66 32.36 -28.69
CA VAL A 457 12.07 32.60 -27.36
C VAL A 457 10.55 32.39 -27.45
N VAL A 458 9.91 31.89 -26.40
CA VAL A 458 8.44 31.75 -26.36
C VAL A 458 7.87 32.47 -25.15
N LEU A 459 6.86 33.30 -25.40
CA LEU A 459 6.07 34.01 -24.39
C LEU A 459 4.67 33.42 -24.30
N ASP A 460 4.10 33.35 -23.10
CA ASP A 460 2.72 32.94 -22.84
C ASP A 460 1.97 34.02 -22.05
N ASP A 461 0.81 34.46 -22.55
CA ASP A 461 -0.08 35.43 -21.89
C ASP A 461 -1.20 34.75 -21.05
N GLY A 462 -1.18 33.42 -20.94
CA GLY A 462 -2.19 32.59 -20.28
C GLY A 462 -3.37 32.20 -21.18
N GLN A 463 -3.45 32.73 -22.41
CA GLN A 463 -4.45 32.37 -23.42
C GLN A 463 -3.81 31.84 -24.70
N GLN A 464 -2.61 32.28 -25.05
CA GLN A 464 -1.89 31.92 -26.26
C GLN A 464 -0.39 32.09 -26.08
N THR A 465 0.38 31.24 -26.78
CA THR A 465 1.84 31.35 -26.84
C THR A 465 2.29 32.06 -28.12
N LYS A 466 3.29 32.93 -28.04
CA LYS A 466 3.93 33.61 -29.18
C LYS A 466 5.43 33.33 -29.23
N ARG A 467 5.93 33.02 -30.43
CA ARG A 467 7.38 32.89 -30.70
C ARG A 467 7.98 34.24 -30.97
N ILE A 468 9.10 34.53 -30.34
CA ILE A 468 9.80 35.81 -30.40
C ILE A 468 11.24 35.58 -30.87
N GLU A 469 11.66 36.33 -31.88
CA GLU A 469 13.06 36.51 -32.23
C GLU A 469 13.56 37.79 -31.55
N THR A 470 14.53 37.66 -30.65
CA THR A 470 15.14 38.81 -29.95
C THR A 470 16.60 38.50 -29.60
N ASP A 471 17.46 39.51 -29.67
CA ASP A 471 18.85 39.42 -29.20
C ASP A 471 18.95 39.68 -27.67
N ALA A 472 17.83 39.97 -27.00
CA ALA A 472 17.81 40.21 -25.57
C ALA A 472 17.99 38.91 -24.77
N SER A 473 18.81 38.96 -23.71
CA SER A 473 18.96 37.86 -22.76
C SER A 473 17.79 37.86 -21.77
N LEU A 474 16.90 36.90 -21.92
CA LEU A 474 15.68 36.74 -21.13
C LEU A 474 15.78 35.53 -20.20
N ARG A 475 15.10 35.56 -19.06
CA ARG A 475 15.07 34.46 -18.09
C ARG A 475 13.74 33.72 -18.16
N LEU A 476 13.79 32.41 -17.97
CA LEU A 476 12.57 31.60 -17.83
C LEU A 476 11.75 32.11 -16.62
N GLY A 477 10.45 32.29 -16.82
CA GLY A 477 9.52 32.83 -15.81
C GLY A 477 9.49 34.36 -15.70
N GLU A 478 10.26 35.09 -16.52
CA GLU A 478 10.24 36.56 -16.56
C GLU A 478 9.02 37.06 -17.36
N GLU A 479 8.21 37.96 -16.80
CA GLU A 479 7.14 38.63 -17.53
C GLU A 479 7.72 39.83 -18.27
N ILE A 480 7.60 39.83 -19.60
CA ILE A 480 8.14 40.89 -20.46
C ILE A 480 7.10 41.34 -21.46
N THR A 481 7.26 42.57 -21.96
CA THR A 481 6.49 43.05 -23.10
C THR A 481 7.40 43.22 -24.30
N VAL A 482 7.08 42.56 -25.41
CA VAL A 482 7.84 42.66 -26.66
C VAL A 482 7.03 43.39 -27.70
N ARG A 483 7.68 44.27 -28.47
CA ARG A 483 7.06 45.02 -29.55
C ARG A 483 7.87 44.84 -30.84
N GLY A 484 7.19 44.51 -31.93
CA GLY A 484 7.83 44.36 -33.23
C GLY A 484 6.92 43.77 -34.30
N ALA A 485 7.47 43.53 -35.49
CA ALA A 485 6.69 43.04 -36.62
C ALA A 485 6.47 41.52 -36.54
N GLU A 486 5.21 41.07 -36.66
CA GLU A 486 4.91 39.64 -36.77
C GLU A 486 5.03 39.14 -38.22
N ARG A 487 5.80 38.06 -38.42
CA ARG A 487 5.90 37.32 -39.69
C ARG A 487 5.81 35.83 -39.43
N ASP A 488 4.94 35.15 -40.17
CA ASP A 488 4.76 33.69 -40.10
C ASP A 488 4.54 33.15 -38.65
N GLY A 489 3.83 33.91 -37.81
CA GLY A 489 3.53 33.55 -36.42
C GLY A 489 4.66 33.81 -35.42
N THR A 490 5.72 34.51 -35.85
CA THR A 490 6.87 34.87 -35.02
C THR A 490 7.03 36.40 -34.99
N ILE A 491 7.18 36.96 -33.79
CA ILE A 491 7.38 38.40 -33.59
C ILE A 491 8.88 38.68 -33.63
N GLN A 492 9.33 39.54 -34.54
CA GLN A 492 10.69 40.06 -34.54
C GLN A 492 10.75 41.27 -33.61
N ALA A 493 11.19 41.08 -32.37
CA ALA A 493 11.16 42.11 -31.34
C ALA A 493 12.20 43.20 -31.62
N GLU A 494 11.73 44.43 -31.81
CA GLU A 494 12.57 45.62 -31.94
C GLU A 494 12.85 46.25 -30.56
N ASP A 495 11.86 46.16 -29.66
CA ASP A 495 11.95 46.60 -28.28
C ASP A 495 11.47 45.49 -27.32
N VAL A 496 12.14 45.38 -26.17
CA VAL A 496 11.78 44.49 -25.06
C VAL A 496 11.76 45.33 -23.78
N PHE A 497 10.63 45.32 -23.08
CA PHE A 497 10.34 46.15 -21.90
C PHE A 497 10.16 45.32 -20.63
#